data_AF-A0A660RSD8-F1
#
_entry.id   AF-A0A660RSD8-F1
#
_cell.length_a   1.000
_cell.length_b   1.000
_cell.length_c   1.000
_cell.angle_alpha   90.00
_cell.angle_beta   90.00
_cell.angle_gamma   90.00
#
_symmetry.space_group_name_H-M   'P 1'
#
loop_
_entity.id
_entity.type
_entity.pdbx_description
1 polymer ?
#
loop_
_entity_poly.entity_id
_entity_poly.type
_entity_poly.pdbx_seq_one_letter_code
_entity_poly.pdbx_strand_id
1 'polypeptide(L)'
;MDFTKLLNQTIELVRYTGEYLKEAYTSSLEIYHKGEIDLVTSADLKSEEILKEGLKKITPSFQILAEETLAKGEIQSEFYWLVDPLDGTTNFAHKLPWFAISIALMKEMAPVLGVIYNPITEELFYAQKNKGAFLNGNPIKVSQEDKLINSLLCTGFPVSKILEKPDQFIPLFKKFMTKTQGVRRFGSAALDLAYVACGRYEGFWEPYLKPWDTAAGFLLVEEAGGKVTDYFGKPYNPFLDTIVATNGKIHSQIIEITSKYHPEYFKPYKNPFPTVDIIIEIEDKIVLIYRKNFPQGWAIPGGFVDYGETLEHAAIREAKEETNLDIEILYLLGCYSDPQRDPRFHTITTVFVAKGKGEPKAQDDAKSLKLFKLNEIPWNELVFDHAQILKDYLKRKNVSR
;
A
#
# COMPACT_ATOMS: atom_id res chain seq x y z
N MET A 1 2.92 41.86 10.39
CA MET A 1 1.73 40.99 10.41
C MET A 1 1.59 40.42 11.80
N ASP A 2 0.41 40.50 12.40
CA ASP A 2 0.16 39.94 13.74
C ASP A 2 -0.34 38.50 13.58
N PHE A 3 0.59 37.54 13.64
CA PHE A 3 0.29 36.12 13.49
C PHE A 3 -0.59 35.57 14.62
N THR A 4 -0.52 36.15 15.81
CA THR A 4 -1.34 35.71 16.94
C THR A 4 -2.79 36.12 16.74
N LYS A 5 -3.03 37.34 16.26
CA LYS A 5 -4.37 37.77 15.84
C LYS A 5 -4.93 36.88 14.72
N LEU A 6 -4.13 36.60 13.70
CA LEU A 6 -4.54 35.74 12.58
C LEU A 6 -4.89 34.33 13.07
N LEU A 7 -4.06 33.74 13.93
CA LEU A 7 -4.31 32.42 14.51
C LEU A 7 -5.65 32.37 15.25
N ASN A 8 -5.94 33.36 16.09
CA ASN A 8 -7.21 33.42 16.81
C ASN A 8 -8.40 33.53 15.85
N GLN A 9 -8.30 34.35 14.80
CA GLN A 9 -9.36 34.45 13.78
C GLN A 9 -9.54 33.12 13.01
N THR A 10 -8.45 32.42 12.71
CA THR A 10 -8.49 31.08 12.08
C THR A 10 -9.12 30.04 13.00
N ILE A 11 -8.82 30.06 14.30
CA ILE A 11 -9.43 29.17 15.30
C ILE A 11 -10.95 29.35 15.35
N GLU A 12 -11.43 30.60 15.42
CA GLU A 12 -12.87 30.89 15.42
C GLU A 12 -13.55 30.37 14.14
N LEU A 13 -12.91 30.57 12.98
CA LEU A 13 -13.40 30.06 11.70
C LEU A 13 -13.45 28.53 11.68
N VAL A 14 -12.41 27.85 12.15
CA VAL A 14 -12.34 26.39 12.20
C VAL A 14 -13.38 25.81 13.15
N ARG A 15 -13.61 26.44 14.32
CA ARG A 15 -14.68 26.04 15.25
C ARG A 15 -16.05 26.17 14.59
N TYR A 16 -16.32 27.29 13.93
CA TYR A 16 -17.57 27.52 13.21
C TYR A 16 -17.80 26.47 12.11
N THR A 17 -16.79 26.18 11.28
CA THR A 17 -16.89 25.11 10.27
C THR A 17 -17.04 23.72 10.91
N GLY A 18 -16.41 23.49 12.05
CA GLY A 18 -16.51 22.23 12.78
C GLY A 18 -17.92 21.95 13.31
N GLU A 19 -18.65 22.97 13.78
CA GLU A 19 -20.07 22.81 14.14
C GLU A 19 -20.91 22.36 12.94
N TYR A 20 -20.67 22.96 11.76
CA TYR A 20 -21.31 22.50 10.52
C TYR A 20 -20.98 21.03 10.20
N LEU A 21 -19.70 20.63 10.29
CA LEU A 21 -19.30 19.24 10.05
C LEU A 21 -19.90 18.27 11.07
N LYS A 22 -20.04 18.68 12.33
CA LYS A 22 -20.68 17.89 13.40
C LYS A 22 -22.15 17.65 13.11
N GLU A 23 -22.87 18.67 12.66
CA GLU A 23 -24.26 18.54 12.21
C GLU A 23 -24.37 17.61 10.99
N ALA A 24 -23.54 17.85 9.97
CA ALA A 24 -23.47 17.04 8.75
C ALA A 24 -23.12 15.57 9.04
N TYR A 25 -22.23 15.31 10.00
CA TYR A 25 -21.86 13.96 10.42
C TYR A 25 -23.06 13.16 10.94
N THR A 26 -24.00 13.81 11.62
CA THR A 26 -25.20 13.15 12.15
C THR A 26 -26.34 13.02 11.14
N SER A 27 -26.28 13.71 10.00
CA SER A 27 -27.31 13.69 8.98
C SER A 27 -27.08 12.64 7.89
N SER A 28 -28.14 12.38 7.12
CA SER A 28 -28.07 11.62 5.87
C SER A 28 -27.35 12.45 4.83
N LEU A 29 -26.17 12.01 4.38
CA LEU A 29 -25.36 12.75 3.42
C LEU A 29 -25.36 12.08 2.05
N GLU A 30 -25.33 12.90 1.01
CA GLU A 30 -25.01 12.45 -0.34
C GLU A 30 -23.50 12.21 -0.46
N ILE A 31 -23.14 11.01 -0.89
CA ILE A 31 -21.76 10.59 -1.15
C ILE A 31 -21.52 10.68 -2.65
N TYR A 32 -20.47 11.38 -3.05
CA TYR A 32 -19.99 11.44 -4.42
C TYR A 32 -18.62 10.74 -4.50
N HIS A 33 -18.23 10.32 -5.71
CA HIS A 33 -16.96 9.64 -5.97
C HIS A 33 -16.07 10.50 -6.87
N LYS A 34 -14.83 10.81 -6.44
CA LYS A 34 -13.79 11.48 -7.26
C LYS A 34 -13.02 10.49 -8.14
N GLY A 35 -13.01 9.21 -7.78
CA GLY A 35 -12.39 8.09 -8.50
C GLY A 35 -13.07 6.77 -8.15
N GLU A 36 -12.47 5.61 -8.45
CA GLU A 36 -13.09 4.32 -8.11
C GLU A 36 -13.33 4.16 -6.59
N ILE A 37 -12.51 4.80 -5.75
CA ILE A 37 -12.54 4.64 -4.29
C ILE A 37 -12.46 5.97 -3.53
N ASP A 38 -11.87 7.02 -4.11
CA ASP A 38 -11.79 8.34 -3.46
C ASP A 38 -13.19 8.96 -3.34
N LEU A 39 -13.61 9.23 -2.11
CA LEU A 39 -14.91 9.80 -1.78
C LEU A 39 -14.81 11.31 -1.63
N VAL A 40 -15.87 12.01 -1.99
CA VAL A 40 -16.13 13.40 -1.60
C VAL A 40 -17.59 13.51 -1.22
N THR A 41 -17.90 14.17 -0.12
CA THR A 41 -19.29 14.36 0.30
C THR A 41 -19.71 15.80 0.07
N SER A 42 -21.02 16.08 0.12
CA SER A 42 -21.51 17.45 0.15
C SER A 42 -20.96 18.26 1.34
N ALA A 43 -20.54 17.58 2.42
CA ALA A 43 -19.92 18.22 3.57
C ALA A 43 -18.52 18.77 3.26
N ASP A 44 -17.70 18.05 2.49
CA ASP A 44 -16.37 18.50 2.05
C ASP A 44 -16.48 19.81 1.25
N LEU A 45 -17.37 19.84 0.25
CA LEU A 45 -17.57 21.02 -0.60
C LEU A 45 -18.06 22.24 0.19
N LYS A 46 -19.02 22.04 1.10
CA LYS A 46 -19.58 23.15 1.88
C LYS A 46 -18.63 23.67 2.95
N SER A 47 -17.90 22.77 3.62
CA SER A 47 -16.87 23.17 4.57
C SER A 47 -15.73 23.92 3.89
N GLU A 48 -15.31 23.52 2.68
CA GLU A 48 -14.33 24.28 1.89
C GLU A 48 -14.83 25.69 1.54
N GLU A 49 -16.09 25.82 1.12
CA GLU A 49 -16.71 27.12 0.81
C GLU A 49 -16.66 28.06 2.03
N ILE A 50 -17.10 27.59 3.19
CA ILE A 50 -17.09 28.36 4.45
C ILE A 50 -15.67 28.82 4.79
N LEU A 51 -14.70 27.88 4.74
CA LEU A 51 -13.31 28.17 5.07
C LEU A 51 -12.71 29.18 4.09
N LYS A 52 -12.97 29.05 2.79
CA LYS A 52 -12.48 29.99 1.77
C LYS A 52 -13.03 31.39 1.95
N GLU A 53 -14.33 31.52 2.19
CA GLU A 53 -14.94 32.82 2.43
C GLU A 53 -14.42 33.47 3.71
N GLY A 54 -14.26 32.68 4.77
CA GLY A 54 -13.69 33.14 6.04
C GLY A 54 -12.24 33.60 5.89
N LEU A 55 -11.39 32.78 5.27
CA LEU A 55 -9.97 33.10 5.05
C LEU A 55 -9.79 34.31 4.11
N LYS A 56 -10.64 34.48 3.09
CA LYS A 56 -10.64 35.70 2.25
C LYS A 56 -10.99 36.95 3.05
N LYS A 57 -11.86 36.87 4.06
CA LYS A 57 -12.16 37.99 4.96
C LYS A 57 -10.99 38.29 5.92
N ILE A 58 -10.31 37.24 6.40
CA ILE A 58 -9.17 37.35 7.32
C ILE A 58 -7.93 37.92 6.59
N THR A 59 -7.63 37.42 5.40
CA THR A 59 -6.49 37.81 4.56
C THR A 59 -6.87 37.88 3.09
N PRO A 60 -7.42 39.00 2.60
CA PRO A 60 -7.90 39.13 1.22
C PRO A 60 -6.83 38.95 0.14
N SER A 61 -5.57 39.24 0.47
CA SER A 61 -4.44 39.18 -0.46
C SER A 61 -3.76 37.81 -0.53
N PHE A 62 -4.14 36.86 0.32
CA PHE A 62 -3.46 35.56 0.40
C PHE A 62 -4.13 34.55 -0.51
N GLN A 63 -3.31 33.84 -1.30
CA GLN A 63 -3.77 32.70 -2.06
C GLN A 63 -4.24 31.60 -1.10
N ILE A 64 -5.28 30.86 -1.50
CA ILE A 64 -5.79 29.71 -0.77
C ILE A 64 -5.70 28.51 -1.70
N LEU A 65 -4.89 27.52 -1.33
CA LEU A 65 -4.82 26.23 -1.97
C LEU A 65 -5.61 25.26 -1.09
N ALA A 66 -6.67 24.69 -1.63
CA ALA A 66 -7.55 23.77 -0.92
C ALA A 66 -7.72 22.49 -1.74
N GLU A 67 -7.99 21.37 -1.06
CA GLU A 67 -8.07 20.04 -1.66
C GLU A 67 -9.06 19.96 -2.84
N GLU A 68 -10.28 20.45 -2.65
CA GLU A 68 -11.39 20.20 -3.57
C GLU A 68 -11.31 21.06 -4.81
N THR A 69 -10.92 22.32 -4.64
CA THR A 69 -10.78 23.26 -5.75
C THR A 69 -9.31 23.48 -6.09
N LEU A 70 -8.54 22.39 -6.22
CA LEU A 70 -7.15 22.36 -6.69
C LEU A 70 -6.83 23.57 -7.56
N ALA A 71 -6.18 24.57 -6.97
CA ALA A 71 -5.78 25.75 -7.72
C ALA A 71 -4.68 25.28 -8.68
N LYS A 72 -5.04 25.07 -9.95
CA LYS A 72 -4.06 24.90 -11.02
C LYS A 72 -3.32 26.23 -11.15
N GLY A 73 -2.21 26.37 -10.46
CA GLY A 73 -1.39 27.57 -10.48
C GLY A 73 -0.14 27.43 -9.63
N GLU A 74 0.94 28.07 -10.08
CA GLU A 74 2.14 28.23 -9.27
C GLU A 74 1.83 29.04 -8.01
N ILE A 75 2.54 28.78 -6.92
CA ILE A 75 2.49 29.60 -5.72
C ILE A 75 3.09 30.97 -6.08
N GLN A 76 2.26 32.00 -6.11
CA GLN A 76 2.66 33.33 -6.59
C GLN A 76 2.86 34.35 -5.44
N SER A 77 2.60 33.94 -4.20
CA SER A 77 2.63 34.80 -3.01
C SER A 77 3.61 34.28 -1.97
N GLU A 78 4.31 35.18 -1.26
CA GLU A 78 5.15 34.85 -0.10
C GLU A 78 4.33 34.11 0.98
N PHE A 79 3.05 34.45 1.11
CA PHE A 79 2.12 33.84 2.06
C PHE A 79 0.91 33.25 1.37
N TYR A 80 0.54 32.04 1.75
CA TYR A 80 -0.63 31.33 1.22
C TYR A 80 -1.17 30.34 2.24
N TRP A 81 -2.47 30.04 2.14
CA TRP A 81 -3.13 29.04 2.96
C TRP A 81 -3.11 27.68 2.28
N LEU A 82 -2.85 26.64 3.06
CA LEU A 82 -3.14 25.25 2.73
C LEU A 82 -4.34 24.81 3.57
N VAL A 83 -5.37 24.28 2.93
CA VAL A 83 -6.64 23.93 3.58
C VAL A 83 -7.06 22.53 3.17
N ASP A 84 -7.21 21.66 4.16
CA ASP A 84 -7.99 20.43 4.05
C ASP A 84 -9.29 20.66 4.84
N PRO A 85 -10.44 20.76 4.14
CA PRO A 85 -11.71 21.00 4.79
C PRO A 85 -12.23 19.79 5.57
N LEU A 86 -11.79 18.57 5.23
CA LEU A 86 -12.21 17.32 5.84
C LEU A 86 -11.17 16.20 5.63
N ASP A 87 -10.11 16.19 6.42
CA ASP A 87 -9.14 15.09 6.45
C ASP A 87 -9.81 13.86 7.07
N GLY A 88 -9.90 12.77 6.30
CA GLY A 88 -10.59 11.54 6.69
C GLY A 88 -12.00 11.40 6.15
N THR A 89 -12.27 11.89 4.93
CA THR A 89 -13.57 11.76 4.24
C THR A 89 -14.13 10.32 4.26
N THR A 90 -13.28 9.30 4.11
CA THR A 90 -13.73 7.89 4.22
C THR A 90 -14.28 7.57 5.61
N ASN A 91 -13.62 8.02 6.68
CA ASN A 91 -14.11 7.82 8.04
C ASN A 91 -15.42 8.56 8.26
N PHE A 92 -15.51 9.80 7.78
CA PHE A 92 -16.71 10.60 7.85
C PHE A 92 -17.90 9.93 7.15
N ALA A 93 -17.71 9.43 5.93
CA ALA A 93 -18.72 8.70 5.17
C ALA A 93 -19.18 7.41 5.88
N HIS A 94 -18.25 6.71 6.54
CA HIS A 94 -18.52 5.48 7.30
C HIS A 94 -18.98 5.73 8.75
N LYS A 95 -19.20 6.98 9.15
CA LYS A 95 -19.60 7.35 10.52
C LYS A 95 -18.61 6.85 11.59
N LEU A 96 -17.31 6.95 11.27
CA LEU A 96 -16.22 6.82 12.23
C LEU A 96 -15.81 8.22 12.72
N PRO A 97 -15.70 8.46 14.05
CA PRO A 97 -15.50 9.79 14.63
C PRO A 97 -14.04 10.28 14.57
N TRP A 98 -13.35 9.97 13.47
CA TRP A 98 -11.94 10.23 13.28
C TRP A 98 -11.68 10.97 11.97
N PHE A 99 -11.86 12.28 12.02
CA PHE A 99 -11.62 13.21 10.91
C PHE A 99 -11.35 14.59 11.47
N ALA A 100 -10.76 15.49 10.67
CA ALA A 100 -10.47 16.84 11.11
C ALA A 100 -10.51 17.87 10.00
N ILE A 101 -10.66 19.13 10.40
CA ILE A 101 -10.30 20.28 9.56
C ILE A 101 -8.81 20.54 9.78
N SER A 102 -8.02 20.74 8.71
CA SER A 102 -6.60 21.11 8.78
C SER A 102 -6.34 22.40 7.99
N ILE A 103 -5.75 23.41 8.64
CA ILE A 103 -5.40 24.69 8.02
C ILE A 103 -4.00 25.10 8.42
N ALA A 104 -3.17 25.45 7.43
CA ALA A 104 -1.86 26.04 7.66
C ALA A 104 -1.69 27.35 6.89
N LEU A 105 -1.09 28.35 7.55
CA LEU A 105 -0.53 29.51 6.86
C LEU A 105 0.92 29.21 6.53
N MET A 106 1.24 29.19 5.25
CA MET A 106 2.60 29.01 4.75
C MET A 106 3.28 30.36 4.55
N LYS A 107 4.57 30.41 4.85
CA LYS A 107 5.51 31.43 4.40
C LYS A 107 6.56 30.74 3.55
N GLU A 108 6.57 31.00 2.24
CA GLU A 108 7.34 30.19 1.28
C GLU A 108 7.06 28.70 1.52
N MET A 109 8.08 27.87 1.75
CA MET A 109 7.94 26.42 1.92
C MET A 109 7.72 25.96 3.37
N ALA A 110 7.58 26.88 4.33
CA ALA A 110 7.48 26.56 5.75
C ALA A 110 6.19 27.11 6.39
N PRO A 111 5.47 26.30 7.21
CA PRO A 111 4.31 26.79 7.93
C PRO A 111 4.72 27.78 9.02
N VAL A 112 3.90 28.82 9.21
CA VAL A 112 4.02 29.81 10.29
C VAL A 112 2.87 29.75 11.28
N LEU A 113 1.70 29.26 10.85
CA LEU A 113 0.53 28.93 11.67
C LEU A 113 -0.02 27.57 11.23
N GLY A 114 -0.58 26.81 12.17
CA GLY A 114 -1.23 25.53 11.91
C GLY A 114 -2.37 25.30 12.89
N VAL A 115 -3.52 24.85 12.41
CA VAL A 115 -4.71 24.52 13.19
C VAL A 115 -5.28 23.20 12.69
N ILE A 116 -5.53 22.26 13.59
CA ILE A 116 -6.19 20.98 13.32
C ILE A 116 -7.33 20.82 14.32
N TYR A 117 -8.54 20.52 13.85
CA TYR A 117 -9.71 20.39 14.72
C TYR A 117 -10.53 19.15 14.39
N ASN A 118 -10.68 18.25 15.36
CA ASN A 118 -11.69 17.20 15.30
C ASN A 118 -12.97 17.68 16.01
N PRO A 119 -14.08 17.89 15.29
CA PRO A 119 -15.30 18.44 15.87
C PRO A 119 -16.11 17.43 16.69
N ILE A 120 -15.83 16.13 16.57
CA ILE A 120 -16.52 15.08 17.34
C ILE A 120 -15.89 14.93 18.71
N THR A 121 -14.55 14.91 18.78
CA THR A 121 -13.82 14.83 20.05
C THR A 121 -13.58 16.19 20.70
N GLU A 122 -13.89 17.27 19.97
CA GLU A 122 -13.66 18.67 20.38
C GLU A 122 -12.18 18.96 20.72
N GLU A 123 -11.29 18.27 20.01
CA GLU A 123 -9.84 18.45 20.15
C GLU A 123 -9.34 19.46 19.12
N LEU A 124 -9.02 20.67 19.60
CA LEU A 124 -8.42 21.74 18.82
C LEU A 124 -6.92 21.81 19.10
N PHE A 125 -6.13 21.41 18.11
CA PHE A 125 -4.69 21.53 18.10
C PHE A 125 -4.29 22.77 17.32
N TYR A 126 -3.35 23.56 17.85
CA TYR A 126 -2.82 24.70 17.11
C TYR A 126 -1.38 25.04 17.49
N ALA A 127 -0.67 25.65 16.56
CA ALA A 127 0.69 26.15 16.76
C ALA A 127 0.93 27.44 15.99
N GLN A 128 1.82 28.26 16.54
CA GLN A 128 2.44 29.38 15.86
C GLN A 128 3.96 29.19 15.96
N LYS A 129 4.66 29.47 14.86
CA LYS A 129 6.12 29.34 14.81
C LYS A 129 6.81 30.08 15.96
N ASN A 130 7.70 29.39 16.66
CA ASN A 130 8.43 29.81 17.86
C ASN A 130 7.54 30.17 19.07
N LYS A 131 6.35 29.59 19.19
CA LYS A 131 5.41 29.84 20.30
C LYS A 131 4.90 28.57 20.98
N GLY A 132 5.32 27.40 20.51
CA GLY A 132 4.87 26.11 21.01
C GLY A 132 3.56 25.65 20.35
N ALA A 133 3.21 24.40 20.64
CA ALA A 133 1.97 23.77 20.23
C ALA A 133 1.01 23.61 21.41
N PHE A 134 -0.28 23.65 21.13
CA PHE A 134 -1.34 23.62 22.13
C PHE A 134 -2.46 22.66 21.73
N LEU A 135 -3.09 22.05 22.74
CA LEU A 135 -4.35 21.31 22.64
C LEU A 135 -5.36 21.95 23.59
N ASN A 136 -6.45 22.50 23.05
CA ASN A 136 -7.52 23.12 23.83
C ASN A 136 -7.00 24.17 24.85
N GLY A 137 -6.02 24.98 24.43
CA GLY A 137 -5.41 26.02 25.27
C GLY A 137 -4.24 25.55 26.13
N ASN A 138 -4.05 24.23 26.30
CA ASN A 138 -2.97 23.68 27.10
C ASN A 138 -1.73 23.39 26.25
N PRO A 139 -0.51 23.75 26.69
CA PRO A 139 0.70 23.44 25.94
C PRO A 139 0.92 21.92 25.88
N ILE A 140 1.34 21.43 24.72
CA ILE A 140 1.63 20.01 24.47
C ILE A 140 3.11 19.80 24.13
N LYS A 141 3.58 18.57 24.34
CA LYS A 141 4.93 18.12 23.98
C LYS A 141 4.87 16.70 23.45
N VAL A 142 5.83 16.38 22.58
CA VAL A 142 6.04 15.00 22.13
C VAL A 142 6.45 14.08 23.28
N SER A 143 6.19 12.78 23.13
CA SER A 143 6.59 11.72 24.06
C SER A 143 8.10 11.72 24.31
N GLN A 144 8.53 11.24 25.49
CA GLN A 144 9.97 11.11 25.82
C GLN A 144 10.51 9.68 25.63
N GLU A 145 9.68 8.73 25.16
CA GLU A 145 10.12 7.36 24.89
C GLU A 145 11.23 7.32 23.83
N ASP A 146 12.34 6.66 24.15
CA ASP A 146 13.55 6.62 23.33
C ASP A 146 13.84 5.25 22.71
N LYS A 147 12.97 4.26 22.95
CA LYS A 147 13.06 2.92 22.38
C LYS A 147 11.91 2.66 21.43
N LEU A 148 12.24 2.44 20.16
CA LEU A 148 11.28 2.04 19.12
C LEU A 148 10.36 0.87 19.53
N ILE A 149 10.87 -0.11 20.29
CA ILE A 149 10.08 -1.28 20.73
C ILE A 149 8.96 -0.93 21.72
N ASN A 150 9.10 0.18 22.44
CA ASN A 150 8.10 0.68 23.37
C ASN A 150 7.14 1.68 22.71
N SER A 151 7.36 2.01 21.45
CA SER A 151 6.60 3.04 20.75
C SER A 151 5.25 2.54 20.25
N LEU A 152 4.26 3.42 20.25
CA LEU A 152 3.05 3.31 19.44
C LEU A 152 3.20 4.22 18.22
N LEU A 153 3.15 3.63 17.02
CA LEU A 153 3.25 4.41 15.79
C LEU A 153 1.90 4.50 15.07
N CYS A 154 1.78 5.46 14.17
CA CYS A 154 0.68 5.58 13.21
C CYS A 154 1.19 5.68 11.77
N THR A 155 0.32 5.38 10.81
CA THR A 155 0.61 5.44 9.37
C THR A 155 -0.69 5.51 8.58
N GLY A 156 -0.63 6.00 7.35
CA GLY A 156 -1.65 5.75 6.33
C GLY A 156 -1.06 5.06 5.09
N PHE A 157 -1.91 4.89 4.08
CA PHE A 157 -1.54 4.29 2.81
C PHE A 157 -2.20 5.04 1.66
N PRO A 158 -1.47 5.27 0.55
CA PRO A 158 -2.03 5.87 -0.65
C PRO A 158 -3.03 4.91 -1.30
N VAL A 159 -4.34 5.18 -1.16
CA VAL A 159 -5.43 4.24 -1.47
C VAL A 159 -5.35 3.66 -2.89
N SER A 160 -5.17 4.50 -3.91
CA SER A 160 -5.04 4.02 -5.30
C SER A 160 -3.77 3.20 -5.52
N LYS A 161 -2.62 3.68 -5.03
CA LYS A 161 -1.31 3.03 -5.25
C LYS A 161 -1.16 1.70 -4.51
N ILE A 162 -1.75 1.56 -3.32
CA ILE A 162 -1.66 0.31 -2.56
C ILE A 162 -2.46 -0.83 -3.21
N LEU A 163 -3.54 -0.51 -3.93
CA LEU A 163 -4.31 -1.52 -4.67
C LEU A 163 -3.56 -2.02 -5.89
N GLU A 164 -2.82 -1.14 -6.56
CA GLU A 164 -1.98 -1.52 -7.71
C GLU A 164 -0.69 -2.23 -7.28
N LYS A 165 -0.06 -1.80 -6.19
CA LYS A 165 1.29 -2.21 -5.79
C LYS A 165 1.39 -2.48 -4.28
N PRO A 166 0.61 -3.42 -3.72
CA PRO A 166 0.59 -3.68 -2.27
C PRO A 166 1.97 -4.06 -1.72
N ASP A 167 2.74 -4.83 -2.49
CA ASP A 167 4.10 -5.26 -2.13
C ASP A 167 5.09 -4.10 -1.97
N GLN A 168 4.77 -2.91 -2.46
CA GLN A 168 5.61 -1.72 -2.30
C GLN A 168 5.42 -1.05 -0.93
N PHE A 169 4.24 -1.19 -0.31
CA PHE A 169 3.87 -0.45 0.91
C PHE A 169 3.74 -1.34 2.15
N ILE A 170 3.14 -2.52 2.00
CA ILE A 170 2.89 -3.46 3.11
C ILE A 170 4.18 -3.91 3.83
N PRO A 171 5.32 -4.13 3.16
CA PRO A 171 6.53 -4.58 3.86
C PRO A 171 7.03 -3.60 4.93
N LEU A 172 6.90 -2.29 4.72
CA LEU A 172 7.29 -1.29 5.72
C LEU A 172 6.38 -1.36 6.96
N PHE A 173 5.06 -1.47 6.74
CA PHE A 173 4.09 -1.68 7.80
C PHE A 173 4.39 -2.94 8.62
N LYS A 174 4.62 -4.08 7.94
CA LYS A 174 5.05 -5.32 8.58
C LYS A 174 6.34 -5.15 9.39
N LYS A 175 7.29 -4.37 8.86
CA LYS A 175 8.57 -4.12 9.53
C LYS A 175 8.39 -3.34 10.83
N PHE A 176 7.52 -2.34 10.87
CA PHE A 176 7.23 -1.60 12.10
C PHE A 176 6.37 -2.39 13.08
N MET A 177 5.35 -3.11 12.60
CA MET A 177 4.52 -3.99 13.44
C MET A 177 5.31 -5.02 14.25
N THR A 178 6.50 -5.41 13.78
CA THR A 178 7.39 -6.37 14.46
C THR A 178 8.49 -5.70 15.30
N LYS A 179 8.49 -4.37 15.39
CA LYS A 179 9.53 -3.56 16.05
C LYS A 179 8.99 -2.53 17.03
N THR A 180 7.68 -2.47 17.23
CA THR A 180 6.98 -1.49 18.06
C THR A 180 5.90 -2.18 18.89
N GLN A 181 5.27 -1.47 19.85
CA GLN A 181 4.11 -2.01 20.58
C GLN A 181 2.88 -2.18 19.67
N GLY A 182 2.85 -1.43 18.58
CA GLY A 182 1.85 -1.55 17.55
C GLY A 182 1.94 -0.43 16.54
N VAL A 183 1.14 -0.56 15.50
CA VAL A 183 0.92 0.47 14.50
C VAL A 183 -0.59 0.70 14.41
N ARG A 184 -0.99 1.96 14.30
CA ARG A 184 -2.37 2.38 14.05
C ARG A 184 -2.50 2.92 12.63
N ARG A 185 -3.66 2.71 12.02
CA ARG A 185 -4.03 3.26 10.71
C ARG A 185 -5.43 3.83 10.86
N PHE A 186 -5.53 5.05 11.37
CA PHE A 186 -6.82 5.64 11.69
C PHE A 186 -7.44 6.39 10.52
N GLY A 187 -6.67 6.81 9.51
CA GLY A 187 -7.22 7.37 8.27
C GLY A 187 -7.51 8.87 8.30
N SER A 188 -6.77 9.62 9.13
CA SER A 188 -6.67 11.09 9.06
C SER A 188 -5.22 11.47 9.38
N ALA A 189 -4.48 11.92 8.37
CA ALA A 189 -3.05 12.23 8.49
C ALA A 189 -2.79 13.45 9.39
N ALA A 190 -3.67 14.44 9.34
CA ALA A 190 -3.62 15.63 10.16
C ALA A 190 -3.75 15.25 11.65
N LEU A 191 -4.73 14.41 12.01
CA LEU A 191 -4.88 13.93 13.40
C LEU A 191 -3.73 13.03 13.84
N ASP A 192 -3.22 12.18 12.96
CA ASP A 192 -2.09 11.32 13.26
C ASP A 192 -0.85 12.17 13.61
N LEU A 193 -0.57 13.25 12.87
CA LEU A 193 0.48 14.21 13.20
C LEU A 193 0.20 15.00 14.49
N ALA A 194 -1.03 15.44 14.72
CA ALA A 194 -1.42 16.12 15.96
C ALA A 194 -1.22 15.23 17.19
N TYR A 195 -1.49 13.93 17.06
CA TYR A 195 -1.30 12.95 18.12
C TYR A 195 0.18 12.61 18.37
N VAL A 196 1.04 12.71 17.35
CA VAL A 196 2.50 12.73 17.57
C VAL A 196 2.90 13.96 18.36
N ALA A 197 2.40 15.15 17.99
CA ALA A 197 2.72 16.42 18.65
C ALA A 197 2.32 16.43 20.15
N CYS A 198 1.23 15.77 20.53
CA CYS A 198 0.82 15.66 21.94
C CYS A 198 1.32 14.40 22.66
N GLY A 199 2.19 13.61 22.02
CA GLY A 199 2.85 12.46 22.64
C GLY A 199 1.95 11.24 22.84
N ARG A 200 0.82 11.15 22.12
CA ARG A 200 -0.03 9.94 22.08
C ARG A 200 0.54 8.87 21.16
N TYR A 201 1.33 9.29 20.16
CA TYR A 201 2.17 8.44 19.34
C TYR A 201 3.61 8.92 19.41
N GLU A 202 4.57 8.01 19.31
CA GLU A 202 5.98 8.38 19.20
C GLU A 202 6.40 8.71 17.76
N GLY A 203 5.64 8.24 16.76
CA GLY A 203 5.92 8.57 15.37
C GLY A 203 4.85 8.18 14.36
N PHE A 204 4.96 8.84 13.22
CA PHE A 204 4.10 8.74 12.04
C PHE A 204 4.98 8.61 10.79
N TRP A 205 4.56 7.77 9.85
CA TRP A 205 5.11 7.78 8.49
C TRP A 205 4.00 7.60 7.47
N GLU A 206 4.10 8.27 6.32
CA GLU A 206 3.19 8.04 5.20
C GLU A 206 3.81 8.55 3.89
N PRO A 207 3.56 7.87 2.75
CA PRO A 207 3.96 8.38 1.45
C PRO A 207 2.77 8.99 0.66
N TYR A 208 3.10 9.94 -0.21
CA TYR A 208 2.23 10.59 -1.20
C TYR A 208 1.05 11.38 -0.63
N LEU A 209 1.18 11.87 0.61
CA LEU A 209 0.26 12.87 1.16
C LEU A 209 0.35 14.19 0.41
N LYS A 210 -0.73 14.95 0.45
CA LYS A 210 -0.81 16.29 -0.11
C LYS A 210 -0.30 17.34 0.90
N PRO A 211 0.02 18.55 0.42
CA PRO A 211 0.50 19.62 1.30
C PRO A 211 -0.49 19.99 2.40
N TRP A 212 -1.79 19.99 2.12
CA TRP A 212 -2.84 20.34 3.09
C TRP A 212 -3.03 19.29 4.19
N ASP A 213 -2.80 18.01 3.90
CA ASP A 213 -2.84 16.91 4.88
C ASP A 213 -1.77 17.08 5.99
N THR A 214 -0.60 17.63 5.63
CA THR A 214 0.59 17.58 6.50
C THR A 214 1.05 18.93 7.04
N ALA A 215 0.76 20.06 6.39
CA ALA A 215 1.39 21.34 6.73
C ALA A 215 1.11 21.82 8.16
N ALA A 216 -0.14 21.69 8.64
CA ALA A 216 -0.49 22.07 10.00
C ALA A 216 0.15 21.13 11.03
N GLY A 217 0.09 19.82 10.75
CA GLY A 217 0.66 18.77 11.59
C GLY A 217 2.19 18.85 11.69
N PHE A 218 2.86 19.19 10.59
CA PHE A 218 4.29 19.46 10.55
C PHE A 218 4.68 20.55 11.56
N LEU A 219 4.00 21.70 11.52
CA LEU A 219 4.28 22.78 12.47
C LEU A 219 4.03 22.34 13.92
N LEU A 220 2.90 21.65 14.17
CA LEU A 220 2.56 21.15 15.50
C LEU A 220 3.65 20.26 16.08
N VAL A 221 4.17 19.31 15.30
CA VAL A 221 5.21 18.38 15.75
C VAL A 221 6.51 19.12 16.07
N GLU A 222 6.97 20.03 15.20
CA GLU A 222 8.19 20.81 15.45
C GLU A 222 8.06 21.71 16.69
N GLU A 223 6.95 22.43 16.82
CA GLU A 223 6.69 23.33 17.96
C GLU A 223 6.47 22.58 19.29
N ALA A 224 6.06 21.31 19.22
CA ALA A 224 5.98 20.42 20.38
C ALA A 224 7.34 19.79 20.77
N GLY A 225 8.42 20.11 20.04
CA GLY A 225 9.78 19.59 20.27
C GLY A 225 10.08 18.26 19.59
N GLY A 226 9.26 17.86 18.61
CA GLY A 226 9.49 16.70 17.77
C GLY A 226 10.44 16.97 16.60
N LYS A 227 10.45 16.05 15.64
CA LYS A 227 11.26 16.16 14.42
C LYS A 227 10.52 15.60 13.21
N VAL A 228 10.55 16.33 12.10
CA VAL A 228 9.94 15.95 10.82
C VAL A 228 10.95 15.96 9.66
N THR A 229 10.98 14.87 8.89
CA THR A 229 11.88 14.68 7.73
C THR A 229 11.20 13.91 6.61
N ASP A 230 11.87 13.75 5.47
CA ASP A 230 11.55 12.70 4.49
C ASP A 230 12.00 11.30 4.99
N TYR A 231 11.79 10.26 4.16
CA TYR A 231 12.21 8.88 4.49
C TYR A 231 13.74 8.68 4.54
N PHE A 232 14.53 9.64 4.06
CA PHE A 232 15.99 9.63 4.13
C PHE A 232 16.54 10.49 5.27
N GLY A 233 15.67 11.08 6.10
CA GLY A 233 16.09 11.96 7.19
C GLY A 233 16.48 13.38 6.74
N LYS A 234 16.15 13.77 5.50
CA LYS A 234 16.39 15.12 4.98
C LYS A 234 15.28 16.09 5.42
N PRO A 235 15.55 17.41 5.46
CA PRO A 235 14.55 18.40 5.86
C PRO A 235 13.23 18.26 5.08
N TYR A 236 12.12 18.21 5.82
CA TYR A 236 10.79 18.09 5.24
C TYR A 236 10.25 19.45 4.77
N ASN A 237 9.44 19.42 3.72
CA ASN A 237 8.43 20.43 3.44
C ASN A 237 7.16 19.73 2.93
N PRO A 238 5.96 20.34 3.04
CA PRO A 238 4.69 19.69 2.70
C PRO A 238 4.52 19.23 1.24
N PHE A 239 5.44 19.57 0.33
CA PHE A 239 5.38 19.20 -1.09
C PHE A 239 6.25 17.98 -1.43
N LEU A 240 6.89 17.34 -0.44
CA LEU A 240 7.63 16.11 -0.64
C LEU A 240 6.72 14.88 -0.61
N ASP A 241 7.09 13.86 -1.38
CA ASP A 241 6.31 12.61 -1.48
C ASP A 241 6.37 11.73 -0.23
N THR A 242 7.20 12.04 0.76
CA THR A 242 7.32 11.19 1.95
C THR A 242 7.52 12.03 3.21
N ILE A 243 6.90 11.59 4.30
CA ILE A 243 7.02 12.22 5.62
C ILE A 243 7.31 11.18 6.70
N VAL A 244 8.22 11.52 7.59
CA VAL A 244 8.44 10.88 8.89
C VAL A 244 8.38 11.97 9.95
N ALA A 245 7.41 11.87 10.85
CA ALA A 245 7.26 12.76 12.00
C ALA A 245 7.39 11.96 13.29
N THR A 246 8.19 12.43 14.24
CA THR A 246 8.48 11.65 15.46
C THR A 246 8.68 12.56 16.65
N ASN A 247 8.77 11.97 17.84
CA ASN A 247 9.21 12.65 19.05
C ASN A 247 10.70 13.10 19.06
N GLY A 248 11.43 12.90 17.97
CA GLY A 248 12.85 13.21 17.84
C GLY A 248 13.79 12.17 18.47
N LYS A 249 13.34 11.43 19.50
CA LYS A 249 14.14 10.41 20.22
C LYS A 249 14.33 9.14 19.38
N ILE A 250 13.24 8.62 18.82
CA ILE A 250 13.27 7.40 17.99
C ILE A 250 13.54 7.67 16.50
N HIS A 251 13.77 8.94 16.14
CA HIS A 251 13.79 9.38 14.75
C HIS A 251 14.83 8.64 13.91
N SER A 252 16.07 8.52 14.40
CA SER A 252 17.14 7.81 13.69
C SER A 252 16.82 6.32 13.50
N GLN A 253 16.13 5.68 14.46
CA GLN A 253 15.73 4.28 14.36
C GLN A 253 14.65 4.08 13.29
N ILE A 254 13.73 5.04 13.15
CA ILE A 254 12.73 5.05 12.09
C ILE A 254 13.38 5.28 10.73
N ILE A 255 14.28 6.26 10.60
CA ILE A 255 14.98 6.56 9.33
C ILE A 255 15.83 5.38 8.84
N GLU A 256 16.49 4.65 9.74
CA GLU A 256 17.25 3.45 9.37
C GLU A 256 16.38 2.35 8.71
N ILE A 257 15.08 2.39 8.99
CA ILE A 257 14.09 1.50 8.39
C ILE A 257 13.52 2.15 7.12
N THR A 258 12.88 3.32 7.23
CA THR A 258 12.13 3.95 6.13
C THR A 258 13.00 4.22 4.89
N SER A 259 14.27 4.57 5.06
CA SER A 259 15.22 4.76 3.96
C SER A 259 15.40 3.53 3.06
N LYS A 260 15.21 2.31 3.61
CA LYS A 260 15.29 1.04 2.86
C LYS A 260 13.98 0.70 2.15
N TYR A 261 12.88 1.37 2.51
CA TYR A 261 11.52 1.11 2.01
C TYR A 261 10.90 2.33 1.32
N HIS A 262 11.72 3.29 0.86
CA HIS A 262 11.22 4.42 0.10
C HIS A 262 10.44 3.92 -1.12
N PRO A 263 9.18 4.34 -1.34
CA PRO A 263 8.33 3.79 -2.39
C PRO A 263 9.01 3.76 -3.77
N GLU A 264 9.60 4.85 -4.22
CA GLU A 264 10.26 4.91 -5.55
C GLU A 264 11.49 4.00 -5.71
N TYR A 265 12.15 3.59 -4.62
CA TYR A 265 13.42 2.86 -4.68
C TYR A 265 13.32 1.42 -4.14
N PHE A 266 12.31 1.12 -3.34
CA PHE A 266 12.10 -0.20 -2.78
C PHE A 266 11.64 -1.15 -3.88
N LYS A 267 12.43 -2.19 -4.12
CA LYS A 267 12.10 -3.28 -5.03
C LYS A 267 11.71 -4.49 -4.18
N PRO A 268 10.42 -4.86 -4.10
CA PRO A 268 10.04 -6.07 -3.39
C PRO A 268 10.72 -7.26 -4.05
N TYR A 269 11.31 -8.11 -3.22
CA TYR A 269 11.94 -9.34 -3.69
C TYR A 269 10.83 -10.29 -4.17
N LYS A 270 10.90 -10.70 -5.44
CA LYS A 270 9.95 -11.63 -6.07
C LYS A 270 10.66 -12.93 -6.40
N ASN A 271 10.30 -14.01 -5.70
CA ASN A 271 10.75 -15.36 -6.04
C ASN A 271 9.93 -15.91 -7.21
N PRO A 272 10.54 -16.70 -8.10
CA PRO A 272 9.80 -17.58 -8.99
C PRO A 272 8.96 -18.59 -8.19
N PHE A 273 7.80 -18.98 -8.71
CA PHE A 273 7.00 -20.03 -8.10
C PHE A 273 7.57 -21.41 -8.44
N PRO A 274 7.77 -22.30 -7.45
CA PRO A 274 8.16 -23.68 -7.70
C PRO A 274 6.96 -24.46 -8.26
N THR A 275 7.18 -25.17 -9.37
CA THR A 275 6.22 -26.08 -9.98
C THR A 275 6.89 -27.43 -10.26
N VAL A 276 6.09 -28.43 -10.56
CA VAL A 276 6.53 -29.73 -11.08
C VAL A 276 5.80 -30.05 -12.36
N ASP A 277 6.50 -30.64 -13.31
CA ASP A 277 5.89 -31.22 -14.52
C ASP A 277 6.31 -32.69 -14.64
N ILE A 278 5.48 -33.50 -15.27
CA ILE A 278 5.62 -34.95 -15.19
C ILE A 278 5.42 -35.55 -16.58
N ILE A 279 6.47 -36.18 -17.08
CA ILE A 279 6.37 -37.04 -18.27
C ILE A 279 5.93 -38.41 -17.78
N ILE A 280 4.64 -38.70 -17.88
CA ILE A 280 4.05 -39.98 -17.47
C ILE A 280 4.04 -40.94 -18.66
N GLU A 281 4.79 -42.04 -18.54
CA GLU A 281 4.83 -43.13 -19.50
C GLU A 281 3.80 -44.20 -19.16
N ILE A 282 2.96 -44.57 -20.13
CA ILE A 282 2.10 -45.76 -20.09
C ILE A 282 2.38 -46.58 -21.35
N GLU A 283 2.92 -47.78 -21.17
CA GLU A 283 3.43 -48.61 -22.27
C GLU A 283 4.46 -47.81 -23.10
N ASP A 284 4.21 -47.62 -24.40
CA ASP A 284 5.05 -46.84 -25.33
C ASP A 284 4.46 -45.45 -25.64
N LYS A 285 3.58 -44.93 -24.78
CA LYS A 285 2.90 -43.64 -24.96
C LYS A 285 3.18 -42.70 -23.79
N ILE A 286 3.03 -41.40 -24.05
CA ILE A 286 3.05 -40.36 -23.03
C ILE A 286 1.66 -39.80 -22.80
N VAL A 287 1.38 -39.43 -21.57
CA VAL A 287 0.15 -38.73 -21.19
C VAL A 287 0.32 -37.24 -21.48
N LEU A 288 -0.62 -36.67 -22.24
CA LEU A 288 -0.78 -35.22 -22.36
C LEU A 288 -2.19 -34.82 -21.94
N ILE A 289 -2.30 -33.66 -21.31
CA ILE A 289 -3.56 -33.02 -20.96
C ILE A 289 -3.79 -31.79 -21.84
N TYR A 290 -5.04 -31.54 -22.21
CA TYR A 290 -5.42 -30.31 -22.90
C TYR A 290 -5.94 -29.30 -21.88
N ARG A 291 -5.27 -28.16 -21.74
CA ARG A 291 -5.63 -27.17 -20.72
C ARG A 291 -6.95 -26.48 -21.02
N LYS A 292 -7.79 -26.34 -19.99
CA LYS A 292 -9.03 -25.54 -20.06
C LYS A 292 -8.74 -24.04 -20.02
N ASN A 293 -7.80 -23.65 -19.16
CA ASN A 293 -7.42 -22.27 -18.88
C ASN A 293 -6.22 -21.82 -19.73
N PHE A 294 -6.06 -20.51 -19.93
CA PHE A 294 -4.91 -19.96 -20.65
C PHE A 294 -3.57 -20.36 -19.98
N PRO A 295 -2.49 -20.58 -20.75
CA PRO A 295 -2.47 -20.78 -22.20
C PRO A 295 -3.15 -22.09 -22.60
N GLN A 296 -4.02 -22.03 -23.63
CA GLN A 296 -4.77 -23.20 -24.11
C GLN A 296 -3.93 -24.03 -25.08
N GLY A 297 -3.90 -25.34 -24.87
CA GLY A 297 -3.20 -26.29 -25.72
C GLY A 297 -2.80 -27.55 -24.93
N TRP A 298 -2.03 -28.43 -25.57
CA TRP A 298 -1.54 -29.65 -24.95
C TRP A 298 -0.36 -29.37 -24.01
N ALA A 299 -0.33 -30.05 -22.87
CA ALA A 299 0.71 -29.94 -21.87
C ALA A 299 1.01 -31.32 -21.28
N ILE A 300 2.24 -31.50 -20.77
CA ILE A 300 2.50 -32.57 -19.80
C ILE A 300 1.81 -32.18 -18.47
N PRO A 301 1.29 -33.17 -17.70
CA PRO A 301 0.67 -32.91 -16.40
C PRO A 301 1.64 -32.25 -15.41
N GLY A 302 1.13 -31.38 -14.54
CA GLY A 302 1.95 -30.65 -13.59
C GLY A 302 1.24 -29.48 -12.92
N GLY A 303 1.82 -28.98 -11.84
CA GLY A 303 1.24 -27.89 -11.05
C GLY A 303 2.17 -27.32 -10.00
N PHE A 304 1.60 -26.54 -9.09
CA PHE A 304 2.35 -25.80 -8.08
C PHE A 304 2.76 -26.72 -6.92
N VAL A 305 3.91 -26.41 -6.33
CA VAL A 305 4.39 -27.11 -5.13
C VAL A 305 3.83 -26.40 -3.91
N ASP A 306 3.11 -27.13 -3.06
CA ASP A 306 2.53 -26.57 -1.86
C ASP A 306 3.58 -26.32 -0.76
N TYR A 307 3.31 -25.34 0.10
CA TYR A 307 4.22 -25.03 1.20
C TYR A 307 4.35 -26.22 2.15
N GLY A 308 5.58 -26.70 2.35
CA GLY A 308 5.89 -27.87 3.18
C GLY A 308 5.87 -29.21 2.44
N GLU A 309 5.56 -29.22 1.15
CA GLU A 309 5.57 -30.39 0.28
C GLU A 309 6.94 -30.62 -0.38
N THR A 310 7.31 -31.88 -0.64
CA THR A 310 8.48 -32.20 -1.48
C THR A 310 8.10 -32.19 -2.95
N LEU A 311 9.07 -31.98 -3.85
CA LEU A 311 8.82 -31.97 -5.29
C LEU A 311 8.27 -33.32 -5.78
N GLU A 312 8.73 -34.43 -5.21
CA GLU A 312 8.26 -35.77 -5.54
C GLU A 312 6.82 -36.00 -5.10
N HIS A 313 6.42 -35.52 -3.91
CA HIS A 313 5.04 -35.62 -3.46
C HIS A 313 4.11 -34.73 -4.28
N ALA A 314 4.54 -33.51 -4.61
CA ALA A 314 3.82 -32.63 -5.52
C ALA A 314 3.60 -33.32 -6.87
N ALA A 315 4.63 -33.97 -7.42
CA ALA A 315 4.49 -34.69 -8.69
C ALA A 315 3.48 -35.85 -8.57
N ILE A 316 3.52 -36.64 -7.50
CA ILE A 316 2.55 -37.73 -7.30
C ILE A 316 1.12 -37.18 -7.18
N ARG A 317 0.94 -36.09 -6.41
CA ARG A 317 -0.35 -35.43 -6.20
C ARG A 317 -0.90 -34.85 -7.51
N GLU A 318 -0.12 -34.03 -8.21
CA GLU A 318 -0.53 -33.39 -9.48
C GLU A 318 -0.85 -34.43 -10.56
N ALA A 319 -0.07 -35.51 -10.67
CA ALA A 319 -0.41 -36.61 -11.57
C ALA A 319 -1.76 -37.23 -11.20
N LYS A 320 -2.05 -37.43 -9.91
CA LYS A 320 -3.32 -37.98 -9.45
C LYS A 320 -4.48 -37.03 -9.75
N GLU A 321 -4.33 -35.75 -9.45
CA GLU A 321 -5.35 -34.71 -9.61
C GLU A 321 -5.69 -34.45 -11.09
N GLU A 322 -4.70 -34.34 -11.97
CA GLU A 322 -4.97 -34.00 -13.38
C GLU A 322 -5.31 -35.21 -14.27
N THR A 323 -4.84 -36.41 -13.90
CA THR A 323 -4.90 -37.60 -14.78
C THR A 323 -5.53 -38.84 -14.17
N ASN A 324 -5.84 -38.83 -12.87
CA ASN A 324 -6.29 -39.98 -12.08
C ASN A 324 -5.29 -41.16 -12.02
N LEU A 325 -4.04 -40.95 -12.45
CA LEU A 325 -3.00 -42.00 -12.47
C LEU A 325 -2.21 -42.02 -11.16
N ASP A 326 -1.90 -43.23 -10.69
CA ASP A 326 -0.83 -43.42 -9.73
C ASP A 326 0.50 -43.51 -10.49
N ILE A 327 1.53 -42.81 -10.00
CA ILE A 327 2.83 -42.77 -10.68
C ILE A 327 3.95 -43.36 -9.83
N GLU A 328 4.92 -43.96 -10.51
CA GLU A 328 6.20 -44.36 -9.95
C GLU A 328 7.29 -43.50 -10.60
N ILE A 329 7.87 -42.58 -9.84
CA ILE A 329 8.92 -41.68 -10.34
C ILE A 329 10.17 -42.51 -10.67
N LEU A 330 10.65 -42.39 -11.91
CA LEU A 330 11.82 -43.11 -12.39
C LEU A 330 13.10 -42.29 -12.17
N TYR A 331 13.08 -41.03 -12.60
CA TYR A 331 14.21 -40.11 -12.43
C TYR A 331 13.81 -38.65 -12.63
N LEU A 332 14.65 -37.75 -12.12
CA LEU A 332 14.63 -36.32 -12.41
C LEU A 332 15.21 -36.07 -13.81
N LEU A 333 14.42 -35.47 -14.70
CA LEU A 333 14.89 -35.04 -16.02
C LEU A 333 15.78 -33.80 -15.90
N GLY A 334 15.30 -32.78 -15.20
CA GLY A 334 15.99 -31.50 -15.00
C GLY A 334 15.07 -30.41 -14.45
N CYS A 335 15.62 -29.21 -14.27
CA CYS A 335 14.88 -28.02 -13.88
C CYS A 335 14.86 -27.02 -15.04
N TYR A 336 13.72 -26.39 -15.27
CA TYR A 336 13.52 -25.41 -16.34
C TYR A 336 13.06 -24.09 -15.73
N SER A 337 13.82 -23.03 -15.98
CA SER A 337 13.72 -21.76 -15.26
C SER A 337 13.80 -20.55 -16.18
N ASP A 338 13.45 -20.70 -17.46
CA ASP A 338 13.34 -19.54 -18.35
C ASP A 338 12.21 -18.64 -17.84
N PRO A 339 12.45 -17.35 -17.54
CA PRO A 339 11.41 -16.44 -17.04
C PRO A 339 10.20 -16.28 -17.99
N GLN A 340 10.35 -16.66 -19.27
CA GLN A 340 9.30 -16.61 -20.29
C GLN A 340 8.57 -17.95 -20.48
N ARG A 341 8.92 -19.01 -19.74
CA ARG A 341 8.34 -20.35 -19.92
C ARG A 341 6.82 -20.38 -19.73
N ASP A 342 6.32 -19.58 -18.79
CA ASP A 342 4.89 -19.42 -18.52
C ASP A 342 4.52 -17.94 -18.67
N PRO A 343 3.64 -17.59 -19.61
CA PRO A 343 3.25 -16.19 -19.83
C PRO A 343 2.46 -15.58 -18.67
N ARG A 344 2.03 -16.38 -17.69
CA ARG A 344 1.23 -15.94 -16.55
C ARG A 344 2.08 -15.54 -15.34
N PHE A 345 3.13 -16.31 -15.07
CA PHE A 345 3.96 -16.17 -13.87
C PHE A 345 5.41 -16.55 -14.17
N HIS A 346 6.36 -15.97 -13.44
CA HIS A 346 7.72 -16.50 -13.42
C HIS A 346 7.72 -17.77 -12.57
N THR A 347 7.84 -18.94 -13.21
CA THR A 347 7.88 -20.25 -12.57
C THR A 347 9.23 -20.93 -12.80
N ILE A 348 9.62 -21.82 -11.88
CA ILE A 348 10.67 -22.80 -12.08
C ILE A 348 10.02 -24.17 -11.96
N THR A 349 10.08 -24.98 -13.02
CA THR A 349 9.56 -26.35 -12.96
C THR A 349 10.67 -27.36 -12.74
N THR A 350 10.39 -28.35 -11.91
CA THR A 350 11.21 -29.56 -11.80
C THR A 350 10.48 -30.70 -12.54
N VAL A 351 11.13 -31.25 -13.57
CA VAL A 351 10.49 -32.23 -14.43
C VAL A 351 10.87 -33.65 -14.03
N PHE A 352 9.89 -34.46 -13.66
CA PHE A 352 10.08 -35.89 -13.39
C PHE A 352 9.64 -36.73 -14.59
N VAL A 353 10.34 -37.84 -14.81
CA VAL A 353 9.86 -38.92 -15.68
C VAL A 353 9.33 -40.02 -14.77
N ALA A 354 8.12 -40.48 -15.03
CA ALA A 354 7.43 -41.44 -14.20
C ALA A 354 6.70 -42.49 -15.04
N LYS A 355 6.47 -43.67 -14.44
CA LYS A 355 5.61 -44.69 -15.03
C LYS A 355 4.21 -44.60 -14.42
N GLY A 356 3.19 -44.46 -15.26
CA GLY A 356 1.79 -44.42 -14.82
C GLY A 356 1.18 -45.82 -14.63
N LYS A 357 0.32 -45.95 -13.63
CA LYS A 357 -0.53 -47.13 -13.35
C LYS A 357 -1.97 -46.65 -13.14
N GLY A 358 -2.94 -47.40 -13.67
CA GLY A 358 -4.37 -47.10 -13.59
C GLY A 358 -4.99 -46.70 -14.93
N GLU A 359 -6.29 -46.38 -14.91
CA GLU A 359 -7.01 -45.90 -16.10
C GLU A 359 -6.92 -44.37 -16.19
N PRO A 360 -6.33 -43.83 -17.27
CA PRO A 360 -6.14 -42.40 -17.41
C PRO A 360 -7.46 -41.70 -17.70
N LYS A 361 -7.80 -40.70 -16.88
CA LYS A 361 -9.03 -39.92 -17.01
C LYS A 361 -8.75 -38.46 -16.67
N ALA A 362 -9.13 -37.55 -17.57
CA ALA A 362 -8.98 -36.11 -17.32
C ALA A 362 -9.79 -35.69 -16.09
N GLN A 363 -9.15 -34.95 -15.19
CA GLN A 363 -9.75 -34.36 -14.00
C GLN A 363 -9.23 -32.92 -13.83
N ASP A 364 -9.93 -32.13 -13.00
CA ASP A 364 -9.63 -30.73 -12.67
C ASP A 364 -9.38 -29.79 -13.88
N ASP A 365 -8.17 -29.25 -14.01
CA ASP A 365 -7.81 -28.23 -15.00
C ASP A 365 -7.66 -28.77 -16.44
N ALA A 366 -7.71 -30.09 -16.61
CA ALA A 366 -7.67 -30.76 -17.90
C ALA A 366 -9.07 -30.81 -18.55
N LYS A 367 -9.22 -30.16 -19.72
CA LYS A 367 -10.42 -30.26 -20.56
C LYS A 367 -10.57 -31.66 -21.16
N SER A 368 -9.44 -32.29 -21.48
CA SER A 368 -9.35 -33.66 -21.98
C SER A 368 -7.95 -34.21 -21.74
N LEU A 369 -7.82 -35.54 -21.79
CA LEU A 369 -6.56 -36.25 -21.64
C LEU A 369 -6.43 -37.23 -22.80
N LYS A 370 -5.22 -37.35 -23.36
CA LYS A 370 -4.95 -38.35 -24.39
C LYS A 370 -3.54 -38.94 -24.25
N LEU A 371 -3.45 -40.23 -24.57
CA LEU A 371 -2.18 -40.94 -24.72
C LEU A 371 -1.66 -40.76 -26.15
N PHE A 372 -0.44 -40.25 -26.29
CA PHE A 372 0.21 -40.04 -27.57
C PHE A 372 1.40 -40.97 -27.72
N LYS A 373 1.52 -41.63 -28.88
CA LYS A 373 2.79 -42.23 -29.28
C LYS A 373 3.80 -41.11 -29.52
N LEU A 374 5.08 -41.40 -29.37
CA LEU A 374 6.15 -40.40 -29.52
C LEU A 374 6.18 -39.72 -30.89
N ASN A 375 5.78 -40.43 -31.96
CA ASN A 375 5.68 -39.90 -33.32
C ASN A 375 4.36 -39.16 -33.62
N GLU A 376 3.41 -39.17 -32.68
CA GLU A 376 2.08 -38.56 -32.82
C GLU A 376 1.94 -37.31 -31.91
N ILE A 377 3.01 -36.90 -31.22
CA ILE A 377 3.00 -35.73 -30.34
C ILE A 377 2.62 -34.47 -31.15
N PRO A 378 1.62 -33.69 -30.71
CA PRO A 378 1.16 -32.50 -31.41
C PRO A 378 2.09 -31.31 -31.10
N TRP A 379 3.32 -31.34 -31.63
CA TRP A 379 4.40 -30.41 -31.27
C TRP A 379 4.03 -28.92 -31.34
N ASN A 380 3.19 -28.53 -32.31
CA ASN A 380 2.80 -27.13 -32.53
C ASN A 380 1.63 -26.68 -31.66
N GLU A 381 0.98 -27.61 -30.96
CA GLU A 381 -0.13 -27.32 -30.04
C GLU A 381 0.31 -27.42 -28.57
N LEU A 382 1.58 -27.71 -28.31
CA LEU A 382 2.14 -27.72 -26.97
C LEU A 382 2.25 -26.29 -26.45
N VAL A 383 1.85 -26.09 -25.20
CA VAL A 383 2.00 -24.81 -24.51
C VAL A 383 3.17 -24.82 -23.53
N PHE A 384 3.51 -23.64 -23.02
CA PHE A 384 4.70 -23.40 -22.21
C PHE A 384 5.98 -23.78 -22.96
N ASP A 385 7.00 -24.22 -22.24
CA ASP A 385 8.24 -24.79 -22.75
C ASP A 385 8.17 -26.32 -22.95
N HIS A 386 6.96 -26.92 -22.90
CA HIS A 386 6.80 -28.39 -22.88
C HIS A 386 7.33 -29.07 -24.15
N ALA A 387 7.32 -28.39 -25.29
CA ALA A 387 7.96 -28.90 -26.50
C ALA A 387 9.48 -29.07 -26.33
N GLN A 388 10.14 -28.16 -25.60
CA GLN A 388 11.56 -28.26 -25.30
C GLN A 388 11.82 -29.39 -24.29
N ILE A 389 11.02 -29.46 -23.22
CA ILE A 389 11.09 -30.52 -22.20
C ILE A 389 10.98 -31.92 -22.83
N LEU A 390 9.99 -32.13 -23.71
CA LEU A 390 9.81 -33.40 -24.39
C LEU A 390 10.96 -33.74 -25.35
N LYS A 391 11.54 -32.74 -26.04
CA LYS A 391 12.75 -32.96 -26.87
C LYS A 391 13.95 -33.40 -26.04
N ASP A 392 14.16 -32.80 -24.87
CA ASP A 392 15.25 -33.17 -23.96
C ASP A 392 15.06 -34.59 -23.40
N TYR A 393 13.82 -34.93 -23.05
CA TYR A 393 13.44 -36.29 -22.66
C TYR A 393 13.75 -37.31 -23.77
N LEU A 394 13.32 -37.05 -25.01
CA LEU A 394 13.59 -37.93 -26.15
C LEU A 394 15.09 -38.08 -26.41
N LYS A 395 15.85 -36.99 -26.32
CA LYS A 395 17.32 -37.02 -26.45
C LYS A 395 17.94 -37.91 -25.38
N ARG A 396 17.52 -37.78 -24.12
CA ARG A 396 18.00 -38.62 -23.02
C ARG A 396 17.62 -40.09 -23.21
N LYS A 397 16.40 -40.38 -23.67
CA LYS A 397 15.92 -41.75 -23.95
C LYS A 397 16.70 -42.43 -25.09
N ASN A 398 17.12 -41.65 -26.10
CA ASN A 398 17.95 -42.14 -27.21
C ASN A 398 19.43 -42.36 -26.83
N VAL A 399 19.95 -41.69 -25.79
CA VAL A 399 21.30 -41.93 -25.27
C VAL A 399 21.35 -43.20 -24.39
N SER A 400 20.21 -43.61 -23.85
CA SER A 400 20.07 -44.80 -22.98
C SER A 400 19.69 -46.09 -23.73
N ARG A 401 19.57 -46.05 -25.07
CA ARG A 401 19.39 -47.21 -25.97
C ARG A 401 20.67 -47.42 -26.76
#